data_AF-A0A915N920-F1
#
_entry.id   AF-A0A915N920-F1
#
_cell.length_a   1.000
_cell.length_b   1.000
_cell.length_c   1.000
_cell.angle_alpha   90.00
_cell.angle_beta   90.00
_cell.angle_gamma   90.00
#
_symmetry.space_group_name_H-M   'P 1'
#
loop_
_entity.id
_entity.type
_entity.pdbx_description
1 polymer ?
#
loop_
_entity_poly.entity_id
_entity_poly.type
_entity_poly.pdbx_seq_one_letter_code
_entity_poly.pdbx_strand_id
1 'polypeptide(L)'
;MMIYGHAIYLVQAATIAIRYSCIRRQGEIKPGAGEVKVLDYKTQQYRLLPVLAHVYAIAFTGLYINQLYHTVIGDINAGDVSLLADLHSLGSGLKSVTSWQITRGVEQCRLACGGHGYSDASGLPSIYTMVAGSLTYEGENIVMLLQTARSLMKVAAECSCVTDSIEKMKENEGKMKNPITGYIFRKPTSTSQINENSTVSRVEEINYRVKGNYRSIVMGEGNMAIG
;
A
#
# COMPACT_ATOMS: atom_id res chain seq x y z
N MET A 1 7.05 9.96 12.96
CA MET A 1 7.72 9.26 14.08
C MET A 1 7.15 7.87 14.39
N MET A 2 5.85 7.62 14.23
CA MET A 2 5.24 6.30 14.49
C MET A 2 5.30 5.31 13.32
N ILE A 3 5.09 5.77 12.08
CA ILE A 3 5.09 4.90 10.87
C ILE A 3 6.42 4.14 10.75
N TYR A 4 7.53 4.83 10.97
CA TYR A 4 8.86 4.23 10.95
C TYR A 4 9.05 3.18 12.05
N GLY A 5 8.59 3.45 13.28
CA GLY A 5 8.63 2.49 14.37
C GLY A 5 7.85 1.21 14.07
N HIS A 6 6.68 1.31 13.44
CA HIS A 6 5.89 0.14 13.06
C HIS A 6 6.50 -0.66 11.92
N ALA A 7 7.20 0.03 11.01
CA ALA A 7 7.93 -0.65 9.93
C ALA A 7 8.98 -1.63 10.49
N ILE A 8 9.60 -1.33 11.64
CA ILE A 8 10.58 -2.23 12.29
C ILE A 8 9.94 -3.58 12.66
N TYR A 9 8.71 -3.59 13.16
CA TYR A 9 8.02 -4.86 13.47
C TYR A 9 7.73 -5.68 12.20
N LEU A 10 7.39 -5.02 11.10
CA LEU A 10 7.23 -5.70 9.80
C LEU A 10 8.57 -6.26 9.29
N VAL A 11 9.67 -5.50 9.46
CA VAL A 11 11.04 -5.95 9.13
C VAL A 11 11.38 -7.22 9.90
N GLN A 12 11.11 -7.24 11.22
CA GLN A 12 11.36 -8.39 12.08
C GLN A 12 10.57 -9.62 11.62
N ALA A 13 9.26 -9.45 11.42
CA ALA A 13 8.39 -10.55 10.97
C ALA A 13 8.80 -11.09 9.59
N ALA A 14 9.08 -10.19 8.64
CA ALA A 14 9.54 -10.57 7.30
C ALA A 14 10.88 -11.30 7.35
N THR A 15 11.82 -10.83 8.18
CA THR A 15 13.13 -11.47 8.36
C THR A 15 12.99 -12.89 8.91
N ILE A 16 12.17 -13.09 9.93
CA ILE A 16 11.90 -14.41 10.52
C ILE A 16 11.30 -15.33 9.45
N ALA A 17 10.23 -14.91 8.78
CA ALA A 17 9.52 -15.75 7.84
C ALA A 17 10.34 -16.10 6.59
N ILE A 18 11.12 -15.16 6.05
CA ILE A 18 12.00 -15.42 4.90
C ILE A 18 13.14 -16.35 5.29
N ARG A 19 13.81 -16.11 6.43
CA ARG A 19 14.89 -17.00 6.89
C ARG A 19 14.38 -18.41 7.20
N TYR A 20 13.24 -18.52 7.87
CA TYR A 20 12.57 -19.80 8.10
C TYR A 20 12.26 -20.49 6.77
N SER A 21 11.77 -19.75 5.76
CA SER A 21 11.45 -20.31 4.44
C SER A 21 12.68 -20.76 3.64
N CYS A 22 13.85 -20.19 3.89
CA CYS A 22 15.12 -20.62 3.30
C CYS A 22 15.66 -21.92 3.90
N ILE A 23 15.24 -22.28 5.11
CA ILE A 23 15.73 -23.45 5.86
C ILE A 23 14.71 -24.59 5.80
N ARG A 24 13.43 -24.27 5.99
CA ARG A 24 12.36 -25.26 6.00
C ARG A 24 12.25 -25.93 4.63
N ARG A 25 12.37 -27.25 4.62
CA ARG A 25 12.06 -28.10 3.48
C ARG A 25 10.73 -28.80 3.75
N GLN A 26 9.90 -28.90 2.72
CA GLN A 26 8.64 -29.63 2.77
C GLN A 26 8.09 -29.82 1.36
N GLY A 27 7.65 -31.04 1.07
CA GLY A 27 7.04 -31.37 -0.22
C GLY A 27 8.02 -31.35 -1.38
N GLU A 28 7.54 -31.77 -2.55
CA GLU A 28 8.35 -31.91 -3.75
C GLU A 28 7.75 -31.07 -4.89
N ILE A 29 8.59 -30.45 -5.70
CA ILE A 29 8.16 -29.79 -6.96
C ILE A 29 8.18 -30.78 -8.12
N LYS A 30 9.22 -31.63 -8.15
CA LYS A 30 9.36 -32.72 -9.11
C LYS A 30 9.30 -34.02 -8.33
N PRO A 31 8.40 -34.96 -8.67
CA PRO A 31 8.33 -36.24 -7.99
C PRO A 31 9.67 -36.96 -7.97
N GLY A 32 10.13 -37.39 -6.80
CA GLY A 32 11.37 -38.12 -6.61
C GLY A 32 12.65 -37.25 -6.59
N ALA A 33 12.53 -35.93 -6.66
CA ALA A 33 13.67 -35.01 -6.56
C ALA A 33 14.02 -34.63 -5.10
N GLY A 34 13.25 -35.13 -4.12
CA GLY A 34 13.39 -34.81 -2.71
C GLY A 34 12.81 -33.46 -2.32
N GLU A 35 12.87 -33.16 -1.02
CA GLU A 35 12.21 -31.98 -0.48
C GLU A 35 12.92 -30.67 -0.87
N VAL A 36 12.12 -29.73 -1.38
CA VAL A 36 12.57 -28.39 -1.74
C VAL A 36 12.41 -27.41 -0.58
N LYS A 37 13.14 -26.30 -0.62
CA LYS A 37 12.90 -25.22 0.36
C LYS A 37 11.52 -24.65 0.11
N VAL A 38 10.79 -24.33 1.17
CA VAL A 38 9.43 -23.78 1.00
C VAL A 38 9.44 -22.44 0.25
N LEU A 39 10.55 -21.69 0.31
CA LEU A 39 10.73 -20.46 -0.48
C LEU A 39 10.79 -20.69 -2.00
N ASP A 40 11.07 -21.91 -2.47
CA ASP A 40 11.13 -22.22 -3.90
C ASP A 40 9.72 -22.27 -4.53
N TYR A 41 8.67 -22.44 -3.72
CA TYR A 41 7.29 -22.37 -4.18
C TYR A 41 6.86 -20.94 -4.53
N LYS A 42 6.24 -20.78 -5.70
CA LYS A 42 5.70 -19.50 -6.15
C LYS A 42 4.62 -18.94 -5.23
N THR A 43 3.85 -19.82 -4.58
CA THR A 43 2.85 -19.43 -3.58
C THR A 43 3.51 -18.80 -2.34
N GLN A 44 4.63 -19.34 -1.87
CA GLN A 44 5.39 -18.78 -0.75
C GLN A 44 6.05 -17.45 -1.14
N GLN A 45 6.63 -17.36 -2.33
CA GLN A 45 7.19 -16.12 -2.87
C GLN A 45 6.12 -15.03 -3.00
N TYR A 46 4.95 -15.37 -3.54
CA TYR A 46 3.82 -14.44 -3.66
C TYR A 46 3.33 -13.93 -2.31
N ARG A 47 3.46 -14.72 -1.25
CA ARG A 47 3.10 -14.28 0.11
C ARG A 47 4.17 -13.36 0.72
N LEU A 48 5.46 -13.70 0.59
CA LEU A 48 6.53 -13.03 1.33
C LEU A 48 7.20 -11.87 0.58
N LEU A 49 7.37 -11.95 -0.75
CA LEU A 49 8.07 -10.92 -1.51
C LEU A 49 7.31 -9.58 -1.54
N PRO A 50 5.97 -9.54 -1.67
CA PRO A 50 5.23 -8.29 -1.53
C PRO A 50 5.34 -7.68 -0.13
N VAL A 51 5.39 -8.52 0.91
CA VAL A 51 5.61 -8.04 2.29
C VAL A 51 6.99 -7.38 2.42
N LEU A 52 8.02 -7.98 1.82
CA LEU A 52 9.35 -7.39 1.77
C LEU A 52 9.36 -6.06 1.00
N ALA A 53 8.62 -5.96 -0.11
CA ALA A 53 8.48 -4.71 -0.84
C ALA A 53 7.78 -3.63 0.02
N HIS A 54 6.72 -3.98 0.75
CA HIS A 54 6.03 -3.08 1.68
C HIS A 54 6.97 -2.57 2.78
N VAL A 55 7.86 -3.40 3.31
CA VAL A 55 8.87 -2.97 4.31
C VAL A 55 9.65 -1.76 3.81
N TYR A 56 10.23 -1.84 2.61
CA TYR A 56 11.01 -0.75 2.05
C TYR A 56 10.15 0.47 1.72
N ALA A 57 8.99 0.26 1.11
CA ALA A 57 8.07 1.34 0.76
C ALA A 57 7.63 2.14 1.99
N ILE A 58 7.26 1.45 3.08
CA ILE A 58 6.84 2.08 4.33
C ILE A 58 8.03 2.74 5.04
N ALA A 59 9.22 2.14 5.02
CA ALA A 59 10.41 2.74 5.60
C ALA A 59 10.75 4.08 4.94
N PHE A 60 10.78 4.14 3.61
CA PHE A 60 11.04 5.39 2.88
C PHE A 60 9.94 6.42 3.09
N THR A 61 8.67 5.99 3.10
CA THR A 61 7.53 6.87 3.42
C THR A 61 7.67 7.46 4.84
N GLY A 62 8.10 6.64 5.80
CA GLY A 62 8.34 7.05 7.18
C GLY A 62 9.47 8.07 7.33
N LEU A 63 10.53 7.96 6.52
CA LEU A 63 11.61 8.95 6.46
C LEU A 63 11.13 10.26 5.86
N TYR A 64 10.41 10.20 4.73
CA TYR A 64 9.87 11.37 4.07
C TYR A 64 8.91 12.16 4.96
N ILE A 65 7.94 11.51 5.59
CA ILE A 65 6.97 12.19 6.46
C ILE A 65 7.62 12.78 7.70
N ASN A 66 8.72 12.19 8.18
CA ASN A 66 9.50 12.73 9.29
C ASN A 66 10.20 14.04 8.89
N GLN A 67 10.83 14.07 7.71
CA GLN A 67 11.41 15.29 7.16
C GLN A 67 10.35 16.37 6.95
N LEU A 68 9.19 16.03 6.36
CA LEU A 68 8.09 16.96 6.16
C LEU A 68 7.58 17.55 7.49
N TYR A 69 7.45 16.70 8.53
CA TYR A 69 7.08 17.15 9.87
C TYR A 69 8.06 18.20 10.41
N HIS A 70 9.37 17.98 10.30
CA HIS A 70 10.37 18.94 10.77
C HIS A 70 10.33 20.26 10.00
N THR A 71 10.11 20.23 8.68
CA THR A 71 9.93 21.44 7.88
C THR A 71 8.72 22.23 8.35
N VAL A 72 7.56 21.58 8.48
CA VAL A 72 6.31 22.24 8.88
C VAL A 72 6.40 22.81 10.31
N ILE A 73 7.07 22.13 11.24
CA ILE A 73 7.31 22.68 12.58
C ILE A 73 8.22 23.92 12.52
N GLY A 74 9.23 23.94 11.64
CA GLY A 74 10.04 25.12 11.37
C GLY A 74 9.19 26.30 10.88
N ASP A 75 8.30 26.05 9.91
CA ASP A 75 7.39 27.05 9.35
C ASP A 75 6.41 27.59 10.41
N ILE A 76 5.86 26.72 11.27
CA ILE A 76 4.97 27.11 12.37
C ILE A 76 5.69 28.04 13.35
N ASN A 77 6.94 27.75 13.69
CA ASN A 77 7.74 28.61 14.57
C ASN A 77 8.04 29.98 13.94
N ALA A 78 8.03 30.07 12.60
CA ALA A 78 8.13 31.31 11.85
C ALA A 78 6.76 32.00 11.60
N GLY A 79 5.66 31.41 12.07
CA GLY A 79 4.31 31.95 11.95
C GLY A 79 3.54 31.52 10.69
N ASP A 80 4.09 30.62 9.85
CA ASP A 80 3.40 30.07 8.68
C ASP A 80 2.74 28.73 9.03
N VAL A 81 1.41 28.73 9.07
CA VAL A 81 0.58 27.54 9.38
C VAL A 81 -0.05 26.91 8.12
N SER A 82 0.33 27.37 6.92
CA SER A 82 -0.32 26.97 5.67
C SER A 82 -0.27 25.47 5.39
N LEU A 83 0.83 24.80 5.75
CA LEU A 83 1.04 23.37 5.51
C LEU A 83 0.53 22.45 6.63
N LEU A 84 0.04 23.01 7.74
CA LEU A 84 -0.37 22.20 8.89
C LEU A 84 -1.58 21.30 8.57
N ALA A 85 -2.55 21.81 7.82
CA ALA A 85 -3.73 21.05 7.41
C ALA A 85 -3.35 19.87 6.49
N ASP A 86 -2.38 20.08 5.61
CA ASP A 86 -1.89 19.05 4.67
C ASP A 86 -1.10 17.98 5.40
N LEU A 87 -0.22 18.38 6.32
CA LEU A 87 0.52 17.45 7.15
C LEU A 87 -0.42 16.57 7.99
N HIS A 88 -1.48 17.17 8.55
CA HIS A 88 -2.48 16.41 9.31
C HIS A 88 -3.21 15.40 8.42
N SER A 89 -3.74 15.84 7.28
CA SER A 89 -4.45 14.98 6.33
C SER A 89 -3.58 13.83 5.82
N LEU A 90 -2.36 14.13 5.38
CA LEU A 90 -1.38 13.14 4.93
C LEU A 90 -0.99 12.18 6.06
N GLY A 91 -0.76 12.72 7.27
CA GLY A 91 -0.44 11.95 8.47
C GLY A 91 -1.54 10.95 8.82
N SER A 92 -2.79 11.39 8.85
CA SER A 92 -3.96 10.53 9.13
C SER A 92 -4.10 9.41 8.09
N GLY A 93 -3.99 9.73 6.79
CA GLY A 93 -4.10 8.73 5.73
C GLY A 93 -2.95 7.71 5.76
N LEU A 94 -1.71 8.19 5.89
CA LEU A 94 -0.53 7.33 5.96
C LEU A 94 -0.55 6.46 7.22
N LYS A 95 -0.98 6.98 8.37
CA LYS A 95 -1.16 6.19 9.59
C LYS A 95 -2.04 4.99 9.33
N SER A 96 -3.23 5.21 8.76
CA SER A 96 -4.21 4.15 8.54
C SER A 96 -3.76 3.11 7.53
N VAL A 97 -3.21 3.56 6.39
CA VAL A 97 -2.78 2.65 5.33
C VAL A 97 -1.59 1.82 5.81
N THR A 98 -0.59 2.45 6.42
CA THR A 98 0.62 1.75 6.86
C THR A 98 0.34 0.78 8.02
N SER A 99 -0.46 1.17 9.03
CA SER A 99 -0.83 0.29 10.14
C SER A 99 -1.59 -0.96 9.67
N TRP A 100 -2.50 -0.79 8.71
CA TRP A 100 -3.24 -1.88 8.08
C TRP A 100 -2.32 -2.83 7.31
N GLN A 101 -1.45 -2.29 6.45
CA GLN A 101 -0.51 -3.09 5.65
C GLN A 101 0.50 -3.84 6.53
N ILE A 102 1.00 -3.21 7.59
CA ILE A 102 1.93 -3.82 8.54
C ILE A 102 1.26 -4.98 9.28
N THR A 103 0.09 -4.74 9.87
CA THR A 103 -0.63 -5.78 10.62
C THR A 103 -0.96 -6.98 9.75
N ARG A 104 -1.44 -6.73 8.52
CA ARG A 104 -1.69 -7.80 7.53
C ARG A 104 -0.41 -8.52 7.13
N GLY A 105 0.68 -7.79 6.91
CA GLY A 105 1.97 -8.36 6.52
C GLY A 105 2.58 -9.25 7.60
N VAL A 106 2.52 -8.82 8.87
CA VAL A 106 2.98 -9.63 10.02
C VAL A 106 2.19 -10.94 10.11
N GLU A 107 0.86 -10.89 9.96
CA GLU A 107 0.05 -12.11 9.96
C GLU A 107 0.37 -13.03 8.77
N GLN A 108 0.63 -12.47 7.58
CA GLN A 108 1.10 -13.27 6.44
C GLN A 108 2.45 -13.94 6.73
N CYS A 109 3.38 -13.27 7.40
CA CYS A 109 4.64 -13.86 7.85
C CYS A 109 4.41 -15.02 8.84
N ARG A 110 3.48 -14.86 9.78
CA ARG A 110 3.08 -15.92 10.74
C ARG A 110 2.54 -17.14 10.02
N LEU A 111 1.58 -16.94 9.11
CA LEU A 111 0.97 -18.01 8.31
C LEU A 111 1.96 -18.68 7.36
N ALA A 112 2.94 -17.94 6.83
CA ALA A 112 4.00 -18.47 5.96
C ALA A 112 4.93 -19.45 6.69
N CYS A 113 5.02 -19.38 8.02
CA CYS A 113 5.82 -20.30 8.82
C CYS A 113 5.08 -21.62 9.17
N GLY A 114 3.82 -21.78 8.73
CA GLY A 114 2.99 -22.95 9.04
C GLY A 114 2.73 -23.08 10.53
N GLY A 115 2.62 -24.32 11.03
CA GLY A 115 2.36 -24.60 12.45
C GLY A 115 3.40 -24.01 13.40
N HIS A 116 4.68 -23.95 13.00
CA HIS A 116 5.72 -23.34 13.83
C HIS A 116 5.54 -21.83 14.01
N GLY A 117 4.88 -21.15 13.06
CA GLY A 117 4.53 -19.73 13.21
C GLY A 117 3.45 -19.47 14.27
N TYR A 118 2.71 -20.49 14.70
CA TYR A 118 1.75 -20.35 15.80
C TYR A 118 2.43 -20.37 17.18
N SER A 119 3.57 -21.05 17.29
CA SER A 119 4.31 -21.14 18.56
C SER A 119 4.92 -19.79 18.94
N ASP A 120 4.88 -19.46 20.23
CA ASP A 120 5.57 -18.29 20.79
C ASP A 120 7.08 -18.33 20.57
N ALA A 121 7.66 -19.52 20.37
CA ALA A 121 9.07 -19.68 19.99
C ALA A 121 9.41 -19.01 18.64
N SER A 122 8.42 -18.78 17.77
CA SER A 122 8.62 -18.02 16.53
C SER A 122 8.72 -16.51 16.75
N GLY A 123 8.24 -15.98 17.89
CA GLY A 123 8.11 -14.56 18.17
C GLY A 123 7.03 -13.81 17.36
N LEU A 124 6.47 -14.42 16.31
CA LEU A 124 5.49 -13.79 15.42
C LEU A 124 4.15 -13.48 16.08
N PRO A 125 3.57 -14.34 16.96
CA PRO A 125 2.35 -14.01 17.69
C PRO A 125 2.49 -12.74 18.55
N SER A 126 3.60 -12.61 19.28
CA SER A 126 3.87 -11.43 20.10
C SER A 126 3.99 -10.15 19.26
N ILE A 127 4.73 -10.21 18.13
CA ILE A 127 4.84 -9.09 17.20
C ILE A 127 3.47 -8.69 16.66
N TYR A 128 2.63 -9.67 16.28
CA TYR A 128 1.28 -9.42 15.78
C TYR A 128 0.43 -8.65 16.79
N THR A 129 0.40 -9.11 18.05
CA THR A 129 -0.37 -8.45 19.11
C THR A 129 0.09 -7.02 19.34
N MET A 130 1.40 -6.75 19.26
CA MET A 130 1.95 -5.40 19.39
C MET A 130 1.50 -4.49 18.24
N VAL A 131 1.59 -4.95 16.99
CA VAL A 131 1.19 -4.12 15.84
C VAL A 131 -0.32 -3.98 15.69
N ALA A 132 -1.12 -4.92 16.21
CA ALA A 132 -2.58 -4.84 16.15
C ALA A 132 -3.13 -3.61 16.87
N GLY A 133 -2.48 -3.16 17.96
CA GLY A 133 -2.82 -1.91 18.63
C GLY A 133 -2.72 -0.67 17.73
N SER A 134 -1.86 -0.71 16.70
CA SER A 134 -1.66 0.40 15.76
C SER A 134 -2.87 0.75 14.90
N LEU A 135 -3.84 -0.16 14.85
CA LEU A 135 -5.11 0.07 14.17
C LEU A 135 -6.04 1.01 14.97
N THR A 136 -5.85 1.12 16.29
CA THR A 136 -6.80 1.79 17.19
C THR A 136 -6.26 3.04 17.87
N TYR A 137 -5.03 3.02 18.39
CA TYR A 137 -4.48 4.22 19.03
C TYR A 137 -4.20 5.32 18.00
N GLU A 138 -4.05 6.56 18.49
CA GLU A 138 -3.83 7.77 17.66
C GLU A 138 -4.94 8.02 16.62
N GLY A 139 -6.11 7.42 16.84
CA GLY A 139 -7.30 7.52 15.99
C GLY A 139 -7.60 6.23 15.25
N GLU A 140 -8.82 5.73 15.34
CA GLU A 140 -9.24 4.52 14.64
C GLU A 140 -9.09 4.70 13.11
N ASN A 141 -8.63 3.65 12.42
CA ASN A 141 -8.21 3.72 11.02
C ASN A 141 -9.30 4.25 10.08
N ILE A 142 -10.56 3.85 10.22
CA ILE A 142 -11.68 4.35 9.40
C ILE A 142 -11.91 5.83 9.68
N VAL A 143 -11.89 6.26 10.94
CA VAL A 143 -12.04 7.69 11.31
C VAL A 143 -10.93 8.53 10.67
N MET A 144 -9.69 8.07 10.73
CA MET A 144 -8.53 8.75 10.11
C MET A 144 -8.61 8.80 8.58
N LEU A 145 -9.11 7.73 7.95
CA LEU A 145 -9.38 7.71 6.51
C LEU A 145 -10.50 8.69 6.14
N LEU A 146 -11.53 8.85 6.97
CA LEU A 146 -12.60 9.84 6.77
C LEU A 146 -12.10 11.28 6.89
N GLN A 147 -11.14 11.57 7.78
CA GLN A 147 -10.50 12.89 7.85
C GLN A 147 -9.73 13.19 6.56
N THR A 148 -8.96 12.21 6.09
CA THR A 148 -8.22 12.31 4.82
C THR A 148 -9.18 12.50 3.64
N ALA A 149 -10.27 11.75 3.59
CA ALA A 149 -11.29 11.86 2.55
C ALA A 149 -11.92 13.25 2.51
N ARG A 150 -12.26 13.85 3.66
CA ARG A 150 -12.79 15.21 3.71
C ARG A 150 -11.81 16.24 3.14
N SER A 151 -10.53 16.10 3.47
CA SER A 151 -9.48 16.96 2.91
C SER A 151 -9.38 16.80 1.40
N LEU A 152 -9.43 15.57 0.88
CA LEU A 152 -9.39 15.31 -0.56
C LEU A 152 -10.63 15.89 -1.28
N MET A 153 -11.82 15.76 -0.69
CA MET A 153 -13.05 16.34 -1.24
C MET A 153 -13.00 17.87 -1.31
N LYS A 154 -12.37 18.52 -0.32
CA LYS A 154 -12.14 19.97 -0.35
C LYS A 154 -11.24 20.37 -1.51
N VAL A 155 -10.10 19.69 -1.68
CA VAL A 155 -9.19 19.92 -2.81
C VAL A 155 -9.89 19.65 -4.14
N ALA A 156 -10.68 18.59 -4.25
CA ALA A 156 -11.44 18.29 -5.46
C ALA A 156 -12.46 19.40 -5.79
N ALA A 157 -13.17 19.93 -4.79
CA ALA A 157 -14.11 21.03 -4.98
C ALA A 157 -13.41 22.34 -5.42
N GLU A 158 -12.24 22.63 -4.84
CA GLU A 158 -11.37 23.75 -5.26
C GLU A 158 -10.86 23.60 -6.69
N CYS A 159 -10.79 22.39 -7.23
CA CYS A 159 -10.33 22.15 -8.60
C CYS A 159 -11.46 22.13 -9.63
N SER A 160 -12.66 21.67 -9.25
CA SER A 160 -13.86 21.74 -10.09
C SER A 160 -14.31 23.19 -10.37
N CYS A 161 -13.99 24.14 -9.49
CA CYS A 161 -14.20 25.57 -9.78
C CYS A 161 -13.06 26.19 -10.63
N VAL A 162 -11.94 25.49 -10.79
CA VAL A 162 -10.76 25.95 -11.55
C VAL A 162 -10.71 25.37 -12.98
N THR A 163 -11.54 24.39 -13.33
CA THR A 163 -11.70 23.93 -14.72
C THR A 163 -12.22 25.01 -15.69
N ASP A 164 -12.86 26.07 -15.19
CA ASP A 164 -13.19 27.28 -15.98
C ASP A 164 -12.03 28.29 -16.05
N SER A 165 -10.91 28.04 -15.36
CA SER A 165 -9.76 28.95 -15.18
C SER A 165 -8.40 28.32 -15.52
N ILE A 166 -8.36 27.30 -16.39
CA ILE A 166 -7.14 26.61 -16.83
C ILE A 166 -6.06 27.58 -17.35
N GLU A 167 -6.44 28.77 -17.83
CA GLU A 167 -5.50 29.83 -18.21
C GLU A 167 -4.80 30.54 -17.03
N LYS A 168 -5.44 30.67 -15.86
CA LYS A 168 -4.87 31.31 -14.65
C LYS A 168 -3.91 30.40 -13.87
N MET A 169 -3.92 29.08 -14.13
CA MET A 169 -3.00 28.15 -13.44
C MET A 169 -1.56 28.18 -13.96
N LYS A 170 -1.31 28.71 -15.17
CA LYS A 170 0.06 28.87 -15.71
C LYS A 170 0.90 29.91 -14.94
N GLU A 171 0.27 30.90 -14.30
CA GLU A 171 0.96 31.93 -13.50
C GLU A 171 1.28 31.49 -12.07
N ASN A 172 0.68 30.40 -11.57
CA ASN A 172 0.78 29.98 -10.17
C ASN A 172 1.66 28.74 -9.93
N GLU A 173 2.46 28.30 -10.91
CA GLU A 173 3.44 27.21 -10.73
C GLU A 173 4.40 27.47 -9.54
N GLY A 174 4.66 28.75 -9.21
CA GLY A 174 5.46 29.15 -8.06
C GLY A 174 4.72 29.19 -6.70
N LYS A 175 3.41 28.94 -6.65
CA LYS A 175 2.57 29.05 -5.42
C LYS A 175 1.99 27.74 -4.90
N MET A 176 2.18 26.61 -5.57
CA MET A 176 1.72 25.31 -5.05
C MET A 176 2.69 24.78 -3.97
N LYS A 177 2.67 25.43 -2.79
CA LYS A 177 3.41 24.99 -1.59
C LYS A 177 2.95 23.63 -1.06
N ASN A 178 1.71 23.22 -1.36
CA ASN A 178 1.08 22.04 -0.77
C ASN A 178 1.55 20.73 -1.43
N PRO A 179 2.16 19.79 -0.69
CA PRO A 179 2.65 18.52 -1.24
C PRO A 179 1.54 17.59 -1.78
N ILE A 180 0.31 17.67 -1.25
CA ILE A 180 -0.84 16.87 -1.70
C ILE A 180 -1.35 17.40 -3.05
N THR A 181 -1.60 18.70 -3.14
CA THR A 181 -2.00 19.38 -4.38
C THR A 181 -0.88 19.27 -5.42
N GLY A 182 0.38 19.45 -5.01
CA GLY A 182 1.55 19.28 -5.85
C GLY A 182 1.65 17.88 -6.45
N TYR A 183 1.29 16.81 -5.72
CA TYR A 183 1.28 15.44 -6.23
C TYR A 183 0.07 15.15 -7.14
N ILE A 184 -1.14 15.54 -6.73
CA ILE A 184 -2.38 15.32 -7.51
C ILE A 184 -2.34 16.07 -8.84
N PHE A 185 -1.82 17.30 -8.85
CA PHE A 185 -1.75 18.15 -10.03
C PHE A 185 -0.36 18.15 -10.67
N ARG A 186 0.54 17.27 -10.25
CA ARG A 186 1.81 17.06 -10.95
C ARG A 186 1.49 16.60 -12.35
N LYS A 187 1.83 17.40 -13.37
CA LYS A 187 1.87 16.89 -14.75
C LYS A 187 2.76 15.65 -14.74
N PRO A 188 2.32 14.50 -15.31
CA PRO A 188 3.16 13.32 -15.38
C PRO A 188 4.49 13.71 -15.99
N THR A 189 5.57 13.54 -15.22
CA THR A 189 6.91 13.93 -15.66
C THR A 189 7.19 13.23 -16.97
N SER A 190 7.49 13.99 -18.02
CA SER A 190 7.80 13.51 -19.37
C SER A 190 9.15 12.79 -19.40
N THR A 191 9.35 11.74 -18.60
CA THR A 191 10.51 10.83 -18.67
C THR A 191 10.25 9.50 -17.97
N SER A 192 9.18 8.82 -18.37
CA SER A 192 9.24 7.37 -18.53
C SER A 192 8.41 7.10 -19.77
N GLN A 193 9.07 6.77 -20.88
CA GLN A 193 8.41 6.25 -22.08
C GLN A 193 7.74 4.92 -21.73
N ILE A 194 6.61 4.97 -21.03
CA ILE A 194 5.59 3.94 -21.12
C ILE A 194 4.73 4.43 -22.26
N ASN A 195 5.02 3.89 -23.43
CA ASN A 195 4.36 4.15 -24.70
C ASN A 195 2.84 4.22 -24.46
N GLU A 196 2.22 5.39 -24.56
CA GLU A 196 0.80 5.63 -24.24
C GLU A 196 -0.13 4.73 -25.08
N ASN A 197 0.35 4.31 -26.24
CA ASN A 197 -0.33 3.35 -27.13
C ASN A 197 -0.40 1.93 -26.52
N SER A 198 0.44 1.57 -25.55
CA SER A 198 0.44 0.25 -24.92
C SER A 198 -0.49 0.14 -23.72
N THR A 199 -0.72 1.25 -23.00
CA THR A 199 -1.58 1.29 -21.81
C THR A 199 -3.05 1.37 -22.19
N VAL A 200 -3.41 2.18 -23.20
CA VAL A 200 -4.79 2.25 -23.70
C VAL A 200 -5.21 0.93 -24.34
N SER A 201 -4.35 0.33 -25.17
CA SER A 201 -4.62 -0.99 -25.76
C SER A 201 -4.67 -2.11 -24.73
N ARG A 202 -3.86 -2.10 -23.66
CA ARG A 202 -3.95 -3.12 -22.58
C ARG A 202 -5.16 -2.93 -21.68
N VAL A 203 -5.60 -1.69 -21.42
CA VAL A 203 -6.82 -1.43 -20.64
C VAL A 203 -8.06 -1.80 -21.46
N GLU A 204 -8.06 -1.57 -22.79
CA GLU A 204 -9.10 -2.05 -23.69
C GLU A 204 -9.07 -3.58 -23.86
N GLU A 205 -7.91 -4.22 -23.97
CA GLU A 205 -7.75 -5.68 -24.06
C GLU A 205 -8.16 -6.39 -22.76
N ILE A 206 -7.88 -5.78 -21.59
CA ILE A 206 -8.35 -6.26 -20.29
C ILE A 206 -9.87 -6.05 -20.17
N ASN A 207 -10.41 -4.91 -20.58
CA ASN A 207 -11.86 -4.68 -20.58
C ASN A 207 -12.60 -5.60 -21.58
N TYR A 208 -11.99 -5.93 -22.72
CA TYR A 208 -12.52 -6.90 -23.68
C TYR A 208 -12.44 -8.34 -23.15
N ARG A 209 -11.34 -8.74 -22.49
CA ARG A 209 -11.21 -10.06 -21.84
C ARG A 209 -12.18 -10.24 -20.68
N VAL A 210 -12.39 -9.20 -19.87
CA VAL A 210 -13.34 -9.23 -18.75
C VAL A 210 -14.78 -9.24 -19.28
N LYS A 211 -15.13 -8.45 -20.29
CA LYS A 211 -16.48 -8.49 -20.92
C LYS A 211 -16.74 -9.78 -21.71
N GLY A 212 -15.71 -10.38 -22.32
CA GLY A 212 -15.81 -11.65 -23.05
C GLY A 212 -16.07 -12.85 -22.14
N ASN A 213 -15.40 -12.91 -20.97
CA ASN A 213 -15.59 -14.00 -20.01
C ASN A 213 -16.89 -13.90 -19.19
N TYR A 214 -17.46 -12.71 -19.01
CA TYR A 214 -18.78 -12.59 -18.36
C TYR A 214 -19.94 -12.93 -19.30
N ARG A 215 -19.78 -12.79 -20.63
CA ARG A 215 -20.82 -13.17 -21.60
C ARG A 215 -20.93 -14.68 -21.82
N SER A 216 -19.83 -15.44 -21.69
CA SER A 216 -19.85 -16.90 -21.79
C SER A 216 -20.35 -17.59 -20.50
N ILE A 217 -20.24 -16.92 -19.35
CA ILE A 217 -20.67 -17.48 -18.05
C ILE A 217 -22.13 -17.14 -17.73
N VAL A 218 -22.73 -16.11 -18.34
CA VAL A 218 -24.09 -15.65 -18.01
C VAL A 218 -25.14 -15.95 -19.11
N MET A 219 -24.73 -16.42 -20.30
CA MET A 219 -25.65 -16.71 -21.43
C MET A 219 -25.63 -18.20 -21.85
N GLY A 220 -25.52 -19.11 -20.89
CA GLY A 220 -25.51 -20.56 -21.11
C GLY A 220 -26.46 -21.32 -20.19
N GLU A 221 -27.70 -20.87 -20.01
CA GLU A 221 -28.78 -21.74 -19.52
C GLU A 221 -29.71 -22.14 -20.67
N GLY A 222 -29.90 -23.45 -20.82
CA GLY A 222 -31.06 -24.01 -21.53
C GLY A 222 -30.75 -24.98 -22.67
N ASN A 223 -30.30 -26.20 -22.36
CA ASN A 223 -30.94 -27.42 -22.87
C ASN A 223 -30.32 -28.72 -22.30
N MET A 224 -31.15 -29.44 -21.52
CA MET A 224 -31.44 -30.87 -21.74
C MET A 224 -30.34 -31.91 -21.45
N ALA A 225 -30.45 -32.62 -20.32
CA ALA A 225 -30.93 -34.01 -20.28
C ALA A 225 -30.58 -34.66 -18.93
N ILE A 226 -31.63 -34.99 -18.19
CA ILE A 226 -31.70 -36.07 -17.19
C ILE A 226 -31.35 -37.40 -17.87
N GLY A 227 -30.44 -38.15 -17.25
CA GLY A 227 -30.03 -39.51 -17.61
C GLY A 227 -29.06 -40.04 -16.57
#